data_AF-A0A699URM0-F1
#
_entry.id   AF-A0A699URM0-F1
#
_cell.length_a   1.000
_cell.length_b   1.000
_cell.length_c   1.000
_cell.angle_alpha   90.00
_cell.angle_beta   90.00
_cell.angle_gamma   90.00
#
_symmetry.space_group_name_H-M   'P 1'
#
loop_
_entity.id
_entity.type
_entity.pdbx_description
1 polymer ?
#
loop_
_entity_poly.entity_id
_entity_poly.type
_entity_poly.pdbx_seq_one_letter_code
_entity_poly.pdbx_strand_id
1 'polypeptide(L)'
;RRKGVVITDPEEESTIIIHADTKSKDKGKGIMVEESKPIKKNQQVEMDEEYARKLHEELNKDIDWDVAIEHVKQKAKEDPAVQRYQIKEQLEKEENRAIQSINETPAQKAAKRRKLNEELEEVKKHLEIVPDEDDDFYTEATPLARKVPVVGYEIIHLNNKPHYK
;
A
#
# COMPACT_ATOMS: atom_id res chain seq x y z
N ARG A 1 45.08 2.53 -37.41
CA ARG A 1 44.84 3.99 -37.28
C ARG A 1 43.33 4.22 -37.32
N ARG A 2 42.67 4.50 -36.19
CA ARG A 2 41.23 4.82 -36.14
C ARG A 2 41.08 6.33 -36.20
N LYS A 3 40.24 6.83 -37.12
CA LYS A 3 39.92 8.26 -37.23
C LYS A 3 38.95 8.64 -36.12
N GLY A 4 39.31 9.61 -35.29
CA GLY A 4 38.44 10.19 -34.28
C GLY A 4 37.38 11.08 -34.93
N VAL A 5 36.14 10.98 -34.45
CA VAL A 5 35.06 11.91 -34.73
C VAL A 5 35.23 13.10 -33.79
N VAL A 6 35.36 14.29 -34.36
CA VAL A 6 35.37 15.56 -33.62
C VAL A 6 33.93 16.02 -33.52
N ILE A 7 33.39 16.04 -32.31
CA ILE A 7 32.08 16.62 -32.02
C ILE A 7 32.34 18.09 -31.69
N THR A 8 31.79 18.98 -32.52
CA THR A 8 31.84 20.43 -32.31
C THR A 8 30.50 20.80 -31.69
N ASP A 9 30.49 21.46 -30.53
CA ASP A 9 29.25 21.92 -29.90
C ASP A 9 28.63 23.04 -30.76
N PRO A 10 27.30 23.06 -30.94
CA PRO A 10 26.63 24.18 -31.57
C PRO A 10 26.59 25.35 -30.57
N GLU A 11 27.40 26.38 -30.83
CA GLU A 11 27.16 27.70 -30.22
C GLU A 11 25.78 28.20 -30.68
N GLU A 12 24.99 28.71 -29.72
CA GLU A 12 23.64 29.20 -29.93
C GLU A 12 23.60 30.44 -30.83
N GLU A 13 23.59 30.23 -32.14
CA GLU A 13 23.18 31.26 -33.10
C GLU A 13 21.65 31.34 -33.12
N SER A 14 21.09 32.19 -32.25
CA SER A 14 19.68 32.58 -32.28
C SER A 14 19.36 33.36 -33.55
N THR A 15 19.10 32.65 -34.64
CA THR A 15 18.53 33.20 -35.88
C THR A 15 17.01 33.18 -35.74
N ILE A 16 16.43 34.27 -35.22
CA ILE A 16 15.02 34.56 -35.44
C ILE A 16 14.93 35.95 -36.07
N ILE A 17 15.11 35.98 -37.39
CA ILE A 17 14.62 37.08 -38.21
C ILE A 17 13.59 36.45 -39.14
N ILE A 18 12.32 36.51 -38.76
CA ILE A 18 11.20 36.19 -39.65
C ILE A 18 11.14 37.32 -40.68
N HIS A 19 11.89 37.17 -41.77
CA HIS A 19 11.70 37.99 -42.96
C HIS A 19 10.51 37.41 -43.73
N ALA A 20 9.31 37.95 -43.49
CA ALA A 20 8.19 37.74 -44.38
C ALA A 20 8.45 38.56 -45.66
N ASP A 21 9.17 37.97 -46.60
CA ASP A 21 9.44 38.55 -47.91
C ASP A 21 8.16 38.56 -48.76
N THR A 22 7.25 39.50 -48.49
CA THR A 22 6.16 39.78 -49.41
C THR A 22 6.71 40.57 -50.59
N LYS A 23 7.01 39.88 -51.69
CA LYS A 23 7.31 40.50 -53.00
C LYS A 23 6.04 41.15 -53.57
N SER A 24 5.66 42.31 -53.05
CA SER A 24 4.66 43.15 -53.71
C SER A 24 5.36 44.12 -54.66
N LYS A 25 5.02 44.05 -55.94
CA LYS A 25 5.53 44.93 -57.00
C LYS A 25 4.46 45.98 -57.30
N ASP A 26 4.08 46.74 -56.28
CA ASP A 26 3.16 47.87 -56.44
C ASP A 26 3.97 49.15 -56.70
N LYS A 27 3.56 49.96 -57.68
CA LYS A 27 4.15 51.26 -58.01
C LYS A 27 3.51 52.39 -57.21
N GLY A 28 3.07 52.08 -55.98
CA GLY A 28 2.46 53.01 -55.04
C GLY A 28 3.53 53.86 -54.35
N LYS A 29 3.23 55.16 -54.19
CA LYS A 29 4.03 56.13 -53.45
C LYS A 29 4.52 55.53 -52.12
N GLY A 30 5.84 55.58 -51.91
CA GLY A 30 6.46 55.07 -50.69
C GLY A 30 5.87 55.75 -49.46
N ILE A 31 5.11 54.97 -48.67
CA ILE A 31 4.90 55.29 -47.27
C ILE A 31 6.25 55.16 -46.59
N MET A 32 6.73 56.28 -46.04
CA MET A 32 7.93 56.33 -45.22
C MET A 32 7.59 55.58 -43.93
N VAL A 33 7.77 54.26 -43.94
CA VAL A 33 7.64 53.42 -42.75
C VAL A 33 8.80 53.80 -41.85
N GLU A 34 8.48 54.57 -40.81
CA GLU A 34 9.41 54.89 -39.74
C GLU A 34 9.76 53.58 -39.05
N GLU A 35 10.98 53.10 -39.29
CA GLU A 35 11.49 51.88 -38.68
C GLU A 35 11.42 52.01 -37.15
N SER A 36 10.70 51.08 -36.51
CA SER A 36 10.56 51.05 -35.07
C SER A 36 11.95 50.98 -34.43
N LYS A 37 12.25 51.92 -33.53
CA LYS A 37 13.54 52.01 -32.84
C LYS A 37 13.97 50.65 -32.28
N PRO A 38 15.25 50.25 -32.44
CA PRO A 38 15.74 49.00 -31.89
C PRO A 38 15.63 49.05 -30.36
N ILE A 39 14.79 48.17 -29.81
CA ILE A 39 14.70 47.94 -28.36
C ILE A 39 16.06 47.43 -27.90
N LYS A 40 16.58 48.02 -26.82
CA LYS A 40 17.88 47.64 -26.28
C LYS A 40 17.80 46.22 -25.72
N LYS A 41 18.83 45.40 -25.97
CA LYS A 41 18.89 44.00 -25.52
C LYS A 41 18.56 43.82 -24.02
N ASN A 42 18.98 44.78 -23.17
CA ASN A 42 18.71 44.72 -21.74
C ASN A 42 17.22 44.87 -21.38
N GLN A 43 16.45 45.63 -22.18
CA GLN A 43 15.00 45.77 -21.97
C GLN A 43 14.25 44.52 -22.42
N GLN A 44 14.75 43.82 -23.44
CA GLN A 44 14.20 42.54 -23.88
C GLN A 44 14.39 41.47 -22.79
N VAL A 45 15.61 41.37 -22.24
CA VAL A 45 15.95 40.44 -21.16
C VAL A 45 15.08 40.64 -19.92
N GLU A 46 14.83 41.89 -19.53
CA GLU A 46 14.00 42.21 -18.35
C GLU A 46 12.53 41.77 -18.54
N MET A 47 11.95 41.98 -19.74
CA MET A 47 10.60 41.49 -20.05
C MET A 47 10.53 39.96 -20.05
N ASP A 48 11.54 39.29 -20.61
CA ASP A 48 11.60 37.84 -20.67
C ASP A 48 11.75 37.22 -19.26
N GLU A 49 12.50 37.88 -18.37
CA GLU A 49 12.71 37.46 -16.98
C GLU A 49 11.45 37.65 -16.10
N GLU A 50 10.71 38.74 -16.28
CA GLU A 50 9.39 38.90 -15.63
C GLU A 50 8.37 37.87 -16.12
N TYR A 51 8.38 37.57 -17.42
CA TYR A 51 7.51 36.55 -18.00
C TYR A 51 7.82 35.16 -17.45
N ALA A 52 9.11 34.80 -17.31
CA ALA A 52 9.54 33.54 -16.71
C ALA A 52 9.10 33.42 -15.23
N ARG A 53 9.22 34.50 -14.45
CA ARG A 53 8.77 34.52 -13.05
C ARG A 53 7.25 34.32 -12.93
N LYS A 54 6.47 35.00 -13.78
CA LYS A 54 5.01 34.88 -13.80
C LYS A 54 4.55 33.47 -14.17
N LEU A 55 5.17 32.86 -15.19
CA LEU A 55 4.91 31.47 -15.57
C LEU A 55 5.19 30.50 -14.43
N HIS A 56 6.28 30.73 -13.69
CA HIS A 56 6.68 29.87 -12.58
C HIS A 56 5.72 29.94 -11.40
N GLU A 57 5.16 31.13 -11.12
CA GLU A 57 4.11 31.30 -10.10
C GLU A 57 2.76 30.73 -10.52
N GLU A 58 2.43 30.79 -11.81
CA GLU A 58 1.18 30.26 -12.37
C GLU A 58 1.17 28.73 -12.34
N LEU A 59 2.27 28.08 -12.74
CA LEU A 59 2.42 26.62 -12.67
C LEU A 59 2.41 26.06 -11.25
N ASN A 60 2.84 26.84 -10.25
CA ASN A 60 2.83 26.44 -8.85
C ASN A 60 1.44 26.44 -8.20
N LYS A 61 0.41 27.00 -8.84
CA LYS A 61 -0.97 27.05 -8.30
C LYS A 61 -1.78 25.79 -8.58
N ASP A 62 -1.40 25.00 -9.59
CA ASP A 62 -2.21 23.88 -10.08
C ASP A 62 -1.79 22.51 -9.53
N ILE A 63 -0.63 22.41 -8.88
CA ILE A 63 -0.14 21.16 -8.29
C ILE A 63 -0.42 21.18 -6.78
N ASP A 64 -1.41 20.39 -6.36
CA ASP A 64 -1.60 20.03 -4.97
C ASP A 64 -0.45 19.11 -4.53
N TRP A 65 0.58 19.72 -3.96
CA TRP A 65 1.78 19.02 -3.48
C TRP A 65 1.47 18.05 -2.33
N ASP A 66 0.43 18.29 -1.53
CA ASP A 66 0.03 17.38 -0.46
C ASP A 66 -0.53 16.08 -1.04
N VAL A 67 -1.37 16.18 -2.07
CA VAL A 67 -1.87 15.02 -2.82
C VAL A 67 -0.74 14.26 -3.53
N ALA A 68 0.22 14.97 -4.13
CA ALA A 68 1.38 14.34 -4.78
C ALA A 68 2.26 13.56 -3.79
N ILE A 69 2.51 14.12 -2.61
CA ILE A 69 3.28 13.48 -1.54
C ILE A 69 2.54 12.25 -1.00
N GLU A 70 1.25 12.34 -0.75
CA GLU A 70 0.45 11.19 -0.29
C GLU A 70 0.44 10.07 -1.33
N HIS A 71 0.33 10.39 -2.63
CA HIS A 71 0.39 9.39 -3.69
C HIS A 71 1.74 8.65 -3.76
N VAL A 72 2.86 9.37 -3.57
CA VAL A 72 4.20 8.77 -3.50
C VAL A 72 4.34 7.86 -2.28
N LYS A 73 3.86 8.30 -1.10
CA LYS A 73 3.85 7.48 0.12
C LYS A 73 2.97 6.24 -0.05
N GLN A 74 1.83 6.36 -0.71
CA GLN A 74 0.93 5.23 -0.97
C GLN A 74 1.59 4.20 -1.87
N LYS A 75 2.24 4.63 -2.97
CA LYS A 75 3.03 3.73 -3.83
C LYS A 75 4.21 3.08 -3.11
N ALA A 76 4.87 3.78 -2.18
CA ALA A 76 5.97 3.22 -1.41
C ALA A 76 5.51 2.08 -0.46
N LYS A 77 4.26 2.13 0.03
CA LYS A 77 3.66 1.04 0.81
C LYS A 77 3.27 -0.16 -0.06
N GLU A 78 2.94 0.09 -1.32
CA GLU A 78 2.63 -0.95 -2.31
C GLU A 78 3.88 -1.59 -2.93
N ASP A 79 5.07 -1.03 -2.70
CA ASP A 79 6.32 -1.59 -3.22
C ASP A 79 6.52 -3.02 -2.67
N PRO A 80 6.53 -4.05 -3.54
CA PRO A 80 6.71 -5.44 -3.13
C PRO A 80 8.03 -5.68 -2.39
N ALA A 81 9.06 -4.86 -2.62
CA ALA A 81 10.33 -4.95 -1.91
C ALA A 81 10.18 -4.54 -0.44
N VAL A 82 9.51 -3.42 -0.17
CA VAL A 82 9.28 -2.91 1.20
C VAL A 82 8.48 -3.93 2.02
N GLN A 83 7.44 -4.51 1.43
CA GLN A 83 6.66 -5.57 2.09
C GLN A 83 7.50 -6.82 2.39
N ARG A 84 8.37 -7.24 1.45
CA ARG A 84 9.27 -8.39 1.67
C ARG A 84 10.26 -8.15 2.81
N TYR A 85 10.78 -6.94 2.95
CA TYR A 85 11.69 -6.61 4.06
C TYR A 85 10.96 -6.63 5.41
N GLN A 86 9.76 -6.05 5.48
CA GLN A 86 8.95 -6.07 6.71
C GLN A 86 8.59 -7.50 7.13
N ILE A 87 8.16 -8.35 6.18
CA ILE A 87 7.84 -9.75 6.46
C ILE A 87 9.07 -10.52 6.94
N LYS A 88 10.23 -10.30 6.32
CA LYS A 88 11.49 -10.93 6.75
C LYS A 88 11.87 -10.53 8.17
N GLU A 89 11.77 -9.25 8.51
CA GLU A 89 12.08 -8.75 9.86
C GLU A 89 11.13 -9.35 10.91
N GLN A 90 9.82 -9.46 10.60
CA GLN A 90 8.88 -10.12 11.51
C GLN A 90 9.19 -11.60 11.69
N LEU A 91 9.51 -12.31 10.61
CA LEU A 91 9.85 -13.74 10.66
C LEU A 91 11.12 -13.98 11.48
N GLU A 92 12.16 -13.18 11.28
CA GLU A 92 13.42 -13.25 12.03
C GLU A 92 13.20 -12.97 13.53
N LYS A 93 12.34 -11.99 13.86
CA LYS A 93 11.97 -11.70 15.25
C LYS A 93 11.24 -12.87 15.90
N GLU A 94 10.34 -13.53 15.17
CA GLU A 94 9.62 -14.70 15.66
C GLU A 94 10.55 -15.91 15.84
N GLU A 95 11.45 -16.15 14.89
CA GLU A 95 12.46 -17.21 14.96
C GLU A 95 13.35 -17.03 16.19
N ASN A 96 13.85 -15.81 16.44
CA ASN A 96 14.63 -15.48 17.63
C ASN A 96 13.85 -15.72 18.94
N ARG A 97 12.56 -15.40 18.97
CA ARG A 97 11.68 -15.69 20.13
C ARG A 97 11.50 -17.19 20.34
N ALA A 98 11.34 -17.96 19.27
CA ALA A 98 11.23 -19.42 19.33
C ALA A 98 12.53 -20.03 19.87
N ILE A 99 13.69 -19.63 19.34
CA ILE A 99 15.01 -20.07 19.81
C ILE A 99 15.18 -19.76 21.30
N GLN A 100 14.81 -18.55 21.73
CA GLN A 100 14.88 -18.16 23.15
C GLN A 100 14.00 -19.06 24.03
N SER A 101 12.81 -19.48 23.56
CA SER A 101 11.93 -20.39 24.30
C SER A 101 12.45 -21.84 24.34
N ILE A 102 13.19 -22.27 23.32
CA ILE A 102 13.80 -23.60 23.25
C ILE A 102 14.97 -23.67 24.23
N ASN A 103 15.83 -22.65 24.21
CA ASN A 103 16.99 -22.52 25.09
C ASN A 103 16.62 -22.23 26.56
N GLU A 104 15.33 -22.07 26.86
CA GLU A 104 14.85 -21.93 28.24
C GLU A 104 15.15 -23.21 29.04
N THR A 105 15.83 -23.01 30.16
CA THR A 105 16.33 -24.10 31.01
C THR A 105 15.17 -24.93 31.62
N PRO A 106 15.38 -26.24 31.87
CA PRO A 106 14.38 -27.07 32.55
C PRO A 106 13.92 -26.49 33.90
N ALA A 107 14.83 -25.81 34.62
CA ALA A 107 14.53 -25.15 35.89
C ALA A 107 13.56 -23.97 35.72
N GLN A 108 13.73 -23.14 34.69
CA GLN A 108 12.79 -22.04 34.38
C GLN A 108 11.43 -22.57 33.91
N LYS A 109 11.41 -23.61 33.06
CA LYS A 109 10.17 -24.30 32.65
C LYS A 109 9.45 -24.92 33.84
N ALA A 110 10.18 -25.56 34.76
CA ALA A 110 9.62 -26.12 35.99
C ALA A 110 9.09 -25.02 36.93
N ALA A 111 9.80 -23.90 37.07
CA ALA A 111 9.35 -22.76 37.85
C ALA A 111 8.07 -22.14 37.30
N LYS A 112 7.96 -21.96 35.98
CA LYS A 112 6.72 -21.50 35.32
C LYS A 112 5.56 -22.48 35.52
N ARG A 113 5.80 -23.79 35.35
CA ARG A 113 4.78 -24.84 35.60
C ARG A 113 4.31 -24.86 37.05
N ARG A 114 5.21 -24.67 38.02
CA ARG A 114 4.87 -24.59 39.45
C ARG A 114 3.93 -23.43 39.75
N LYS A 115 4.21 -22.23 39.22
CA LYS A 115 3.33 -21.06 39.36
C LYS A 115 1.94 -21.31 38.76
N LEU A 116 1.90 -21.85 37.54
CA LEU A 116 0.64 -22.20 36.87
C LEU A 116 -0.18 -23.26 37.62
N ASN A 117 0.50 -24.24 38.23
CA ASN A 117 -0.15 -25.28 39.02
C ASN A 117 -0.72 -24.74 40.34
N GLU A 118 -0.07 -23.76 40.96
CA GLU A 118 -0.55 -23.11 42.17
C GLU A 118 -1.80 -22.26 41.91
N GLU A 119 -1.81 -21.47 40.82
CA GLU A 119 -3.01 -20.76 40.35
C GLU A 119 -4.16 -21.72 40.01
N LEU A 120 -3.86 -22.89 39.43
CA LEU A 120 -4.87 -23.90 39.11
C LEU A 120 -5.49 -24.52 40.37
N GLU A 121 -4.68 -24.84 41.38
CA GLU A 121 -5.18 -25.35 42.66
C GLU A 121 -6.00 -24.28 43.40
N GLU A 122 -5.59 -23.02 43.32
CA GLU A 122 -6.38 -21.91 43.84
C GLU A 122 -7.73 -21.81 43.13
N VAL A 123 -7.77 -21.80 41.79
CA VAL A 123 -9.03 -21.78 41.03
C VAL A 123 -9.90 -23.00 41.33
N LYS A 124 -9.30 -24.19 41.45
CA LYS A 124 -10.02 -25.42 41.78
C LYS A 124 -10.68 -25.35 43.15
N LYS A 125 -9.99 -24.81 44.16
CA LYS A 125 -10.56 -24.57 45.49
C LYS A 125 -11.76 -23.61 45.43
N HIS A 126 -11.70 -22.59 44.58
CA HIS A 126 -12.82 -21.67 44.36
C HIS A 126 -13.98 -22.31 43.58
N LEU A 127 -13.75 -23.41 42.86
CA LEU A 127 -14.74 -24.16 42.10
C LEU A 127 -15.25 -25.42 42.80
N GLU A 128 -14.81 -25.70 44.04
CA GLU A 128 -15.25 -26.84 44.82
C GLU A 128 -16.71 -26.63 45.26
N ILE A 129 -17.62 -26.96 44.33
CA ILE A 129 -19.05 -27.11 44.60
C ILE A 129 -19.17 -28.28 45.55
N VAL A 130 -19.54 -27.98 46.80
CA VAL A 130 -19.94 -29.00 47.78
C VAL A 130 -21.11 -29.76 47.15
N PRO A 131 -20.97 -31.07 46.87
CA PRO A 131 -22.13 -31.86 46.51
C PRO A 131 -23.05 -31.86 47.73
N ASP A 132 -24.16 -31.15 47.64
CA ASP A 132 -25.19 -31.18 48.66
C ASP A 132 -25.78 -32.59 48.63
N GLU A 133 -25.62 -33.35 49.71
CA GLU A 133 -26.13 -34.72 49.83
C GLU A 133 -27.67 -34.77 49.75
N ASP A 134 -28.32 -33.61 49.75
CA ASP A 134 -29.77 -33.41 49.76
C ASP A 134 -30.37 -33.01 48.38
N ASP A 135 -29.58 -32.97 47.28
CA ASP A 135 -30.15 -32.86 45.91
C ASP A 135 -30.38 -34.24 45.30
N ASP A 136 -31.23 -35.01 45.97
CA ASP A 136 -31.79 -36.29 45.52
C ASP A 136 -33.06 -36.09 44.69
N PHE A 137 -33.21 -34.94 44.00
CA PHE A 137 -34.16 -34.83 42.90
C PHE A 137 -33.74 -35.80 41.80
N TYR A 138 -34.18 -37.05 41.95
CA TYR A 138 -34.47 -37.97 40.88
C TYR A 138 -35.11 -37.15 39.77
N THR A 139 -34.30 -36.78 38.79
CA THR A 139 -34.80 -36.41 37.48
C THR A 139 -35.30 -37.72 36.91
N GLU A 140 -36.46 -38.17 37.39
CA GLU A 140 -37.34 -39.06 36.67
C GLU A 140 -37.68 -38.32 35.39
N ALA A 141 -36.78 -38.43 34.42
CA ALA A 141 -36.97 -37.99 33.07
C ALA A 141 -38.17 -38.80 32.59
N THR A 142 -39.37 -38.22 32.70
CA THR A 142 -40.58 -38.76 32.09
C THR A 142 -40.20 -38.96 30.63
N PRO A 143 -40.07 -40.20 30.15
CA PRO A 143 -39.79 -40.42 28.75
C PRO A 143 -41.08 -40.00 28.06
N LEU A 144 -41.14 -38.74 27.63
CA LEU A 144 -42.14 -38.24 26.71
C LEU A 144 -42.14 -39.24 25.57
N ALA A 145 -43.15 -40.12 25.58
CA ALA A 145 -43.31 -41.20 24.64
C ALA A 145 -43.47 -40.55 23.26
N ARG A 146 -42.32 -40.25 22.66
CA ARG A 146 -42.19 -39.80 21.30
C ARG A 146 -42.62 -41.00 20.49
N LYS A 147 -43.92 -41.03 20.15
CA LYS A 147 -44.44 -41.74 18.99
C LYS A 147 -43.86 -41.09 17.74
N VAL A 148 -42.53 -41.09 17.63
CA VAL A 148 -41.85 -40.80 16.39
C VAL A 148 -41.96 -42.10 15.63
N PRO A 149 -42.74 -42.16 14.53
CA PRO A 149 -42.70 -43.34 13.68
C PRO A 149 -41.25 -43.50 13.24
N VAL A 150 -40.61 -44.56 13.72
CA VAL A 150 -39.31 -44.99 13.20
C VAL A 150 -39.61 -45.47 11.78
N VAL A 151 -39.48 -44.56 10.81
CA VAL A 151 -39.57 -44.90 9.39
C VAL A 151 -38.28 -45.65 9.06
N GLY A 152 -38.37 -46.97 8.97
CA GLY A 152 -37.26 -47.82 8.56
C GLY A 152 -37.01 -47.64 7.06
N TYR A 153 -36.15 -46.68 6.71
CA TYR A 153 -35.67 -46.54 5.33
C TYR A 153 -34.73 -47.70 5.01
N GLU A 154 -35.00 -48.41 3.93
CA GLU A 154 -34.08 -49.44 3.43
C GLU A 154 -33.08 -48.76 2.48
N ILE A 155 -31.79 -48.75 2.84
CA ILE A 155 -30.74 -48.12 2.03
C ILE A 155 -30.30 -49.12 0.97
N ILE A 156 -30.73 -48.90 -0.28
CA ILE A 156 -30.40 -49.74 -1.42
C ILE A 156 -29.25 -49.08 -2.20
N HIS A 157 -28.23 -49.85 -2.57
CA HIS A 157 -27.11 -49.35 -3.36
C HIS A 157 -27.31 -49.68 -4.84
N LEU A 158 -27.54 -48.66 -5.66
CA LEU A 158 -27.61 -48.79 -7.13
C LEU A 158 -26.46 -47.97 -7.73
N ASN A 159 -25.66 -48.57 -8.61
CA ASN A 159 -24.50 -47.93 -9.27
C ASN A 159 -23.53 -47.25 -8.28
N ASN A 160 -23.22 -47.92 -7.16
CA ASN A 160 -22.39 -47.40 -6.06
C ASN A 160 -22.90 -46.10 -5.41
N LYS A 161 -24.18 -45.75 -5.56
CA LYS A 161 -24.82 -44.62 -4.86
C LYS A 161 -25.94 -45.12 -3.95
N PRO A 162 -25.98 -44.70 -2.67
CA PRO A 162 -27.05 -45.08 -1.76
C PRO A 162 -28.34 -44.33 -2.11
N HIS A 163 -29.44 -45.07 -2.18
CA HIS A 163 -30.79 -44.55 -2.37
C HIS A 163 -31.68 -45.00 -1.22
N TYR A 164 -32.51 -44.08 -0.72
CA TYR A 164 -33.46 -44.34 0.36
C TYR A 164 -34.80 -44.76 -0.23
N LYS A 165 -35.34 -45.90 0.23
CA LYS A 165 -36.68 -46.38 -0.10
C LYS A 165 -37.57 -46.40 1.13
#